data_AF-A0A1V3QCL3-F1
#
_entry.id   AF-A0A1V3QCL3-F1
#
_cell.length_a   1.000
_cell.length_b   1.000
_cell.length_c   1.000
_cell.angle_alpha   90.00
_cell.angle_beta   90.00
_cell.angle_gamma   90.00
#
_symmetry.space_group_name_H-M   'P 1'
#
loop_
_entity.id
_entity.type
_entity.pdbx_description
1 polymer ?
#
loop_
_entity_poly.entity_id
_entity_poly.type
_entity_poly.pdbx_seq_one_letter_code
_entity_poly.pdbx_strand_id
1 'polypeptide(L)'
;MNVLSPFEAQEQYPDAWRHIEDEMEQARDGYAATLVPVAAEVLTVDGDEVLQVVALTDISIVDVGEDSFAHMMFHAKLAPF
;
A
#
# COMPACT_ATOMS: atom_id res chain seq x y z
N MET A 1 -7.54 15.93 -3.53
CA MET A 1 -6.74 14.69 -3.50
C MET A 1 -5.29 15.10 -3.54
N ASN A 2 -4.55 14.86 -2.45
CA ASN A 2 -3.11 15.10 -2.37
C ASN A 2 -2.42 13.76 -2.62
N VAL A 3 -1.90 13.58 -3.82
CA VAL A 3 -1.05 12.45 -4.16
C VAL A 3 0.37 12.80 -3.72
N LEU A 4 0.96 11.92 -2.90
CA LEU A 4 2.30 12.03 -2.35
C LEU A 4 3.20 11.00 -3.04
N SER A 5 4.46 11.35 -3.22
CA SER A 5 5.49 10.34 -3.50
C SER A 5 5.65 9.42 -2.28
N PRO A 6 6.09 8.16 -2.46
CA PRO A 6 6.41 7.25 -1.35
C PRO A 6 7.31 7.88 -0.29
N PHE A 7 8.29 8.68 -0.71
CA PHE A 7 9.20 9.39 0.18
C PHE A 7 8.48 10.46 1.01
N GLU A 8 7.64 11.29 0.38
CA GLU A 8 6.86 12.32 1.09
C GLU A 8 5.84 11.73 2.06
N ALA A 9 5.22 10.59 1.70
CA ALA A 9 4.29 9.89 2.58
C ALA A 9 5.01 9.27 3.80
N GLN A 10 6.21 8.72 3.59
CA GLN A 10 7.05 8.22 4.66
C GLN A 10 7.48 9.34 5.62
N GLU A 11 7.85 10.51 5.11
CA GLU A 11 8.25 11.66 5.95
C GLU A 11 7.07 12.27 6.71
N GLN A 12 5.91 12.41 6.08
CA GLN A 12 4.75 13.07 6.68
C GLN A 12 3.94 12.15 7.61
N TYR A 13 3.89 10.85 7.30
CA TYR A 13 3.07 9.87 8.02
C TYR A 13 3.86 8.59 8.35
N PRO A 14 4.96 8.70 9.12
CA PRO A 14 5.89 7.59 9.34
C PRO A 14 5.26 6.38 10.05
N ASP A 15 4.32 6.59 10.97
CA ASP A 15 3.65 5.50 11.68
C ASP A 15 2.69 4.72 10.77
N ALA A 16 1.89 5.43 9.96
CA ALA A 16 1.01 4.82 8.96
C ALA A 16 1.83 4.10 7.88
N TRP A 17 2.95 4.71 7.44
CA TRP A 17 3.88 4.10 6.50
C TRP A 17 4.48 2.80 7.04
N ARG A 18 4.98 2.80 8.28
CA ARG A 18 5.53 1.59 8.91
C ARG A 18 4.48 0.48 9.00
N HIS A 19 3.24 0.80 9.34
CA HIS A 19 2.18 -0.20 9.38
C HIS A 19 1.93 -0.83 8.00
N ILE A 20 1.94 -0.01 6.96
CA ILE A 20 1.84 -0.48 5.58
C ILE A 20 3.05 -1.34 5.19
N GLU A 21 4.26 -0.97 5.59
CA GLU A 21 5.47 -1.79 5.36
C GLU A 21 5.37 -3.16 6.04
N ASP A 22 4.86 -3.22 7.27
CA ASP A 22 4.64 -4.47 8.00
C ASP A 22 3.60 -5.37 7.28
N GLU A 23 2.51 -4.78 6.76
CA GLU A 23 1.52 -5.50 5.96
C GLU A 23 2.09 -5.97 4.62
N MET A 24 2.88 -5.14 3.95
CA MET A 24 3.59 -5.49 2.71
C MET A 24 4.59 -6.62 2.94
N GLU A 25 5.32 -6.61 4.06
CA GLU A 25 6.26 -7.67 4.41
C GLU A 25 5.54 -8.99 4.69
N GLN A 26 4.43 -8.96 5.42
CA GLN A 26 3.60 -10.15 5.64
C GLN A 26 3.03 -10.69 4.32
N ALA A 27 2.59 -9.81 3.42
CA ALA A 27 2.16 -10.21 2.07
C ALA A 27 3.32 -10.81 1.26
N ARG A 28 4.51 -10.19 1.30
CA ARG A 28 5.72 -10.69 0.61
C ARG A 28 6.04 -12.13 1.03
N ASP A 29 6.03 -12.41 2.33
CA ASP A 29 6.37 -13.75 2.84
C ASP A 29 5.35 -14.81 2.39
N GLY A 30 4.10 -14.42 2.13
CA GLY A 30 3.06 -15.28 1.56
C GLY A 30 3.17 -15.52 0.05
N TYR A 31 3.74 -14.58 -0.71
CA TYR A 31 3.72 -14.56 -2.18
C TYR A 31 5.10 -14.63 -2.86
N ALA A 32 6.21 -14.64 -2.10
CA ALA A 32 7.59 -14.73 -2.59
C ALA A 32 7.99 -13.66 -3.64
N ALA A 33 7.31 -12.51 -3.66
CA ALA A 33 7.54 -11.43 -4.61
C ALA A 33 7.96 -10.13 -3.91
N THR A 34 8.97 -9.44 -4.44
CA THR A 34 9.40 -8.13 -3.93
C THR A 34 8.31 -7.10 -4.20
N LEU A 35 7.68 -6.57 -3.14
CA LEU A 35 6.70 -5.51 -3.25
C LEU A 35 7.37 -4.11 -3.20
N VAL A 36 7.05 -3.24 -4.14
CA VAL A 36 7.53 -1.86 -4.29
C VAL A 36 6.33 -0.92 -4.41
N PRO A 37 6.18 0.06 -3.49
CA PRO A 37 5.13 1.06 -3.54
C PRO A 37 5.40 2.09 -4.65
N VAL A 38 4.33 2.62 -5.24
CA VAL A 38 4.44 3.50 -6.42
C VAL A 38 3.72 4.83 -6.30
N ALA A 39 2.76 4.91 -5.39
CA ALA A 39 1.98 6.09 -5.13
C ALA A 39 1.40 5.98 -3.72
N ALA A 40 1.37 7.11 -3.03
CA ALA A 40 0.70 7.27 -1.75
C ALA A 40 -0.33 8.38 -1.88
N GLU A 41 -1.49 8.22 -1.25
CA GLU A 41 -2.57 9.20 -1.29
C GLU A 41 -3.25 9.28 0.07
N VAL A 42 -3.54 10.49 0.54
CA VAL A 42 -4.37 10.67 1.73
C VAL A 42 -5.83 10.79 1.32
N LEU A 43 -6.64 9.88 1.82
CA LEU A 43 -8.08 9.79 1.59
C LEU A 43 -8.84 10.01 2.90
N THR A 44 -10.06 10.52 2.80
CA THR A 44 -10.98 10.57 3.93
C THR A 44 -12.01 9.46 3.77
N VAL A 45 -12.02 8.49 4.69
CA VAL A 45 -12.95 7.35 4.72
C VAL A 45 -13.75 7.41 6.01
N ASP A 46 -15.08 7.52 5.90
CA ASP A 46 -15.99 7.61 7.06
C ASP A 46 -15.64 8.70 8.09
N GLY A 47 -15.00 9.78 7.64
CA GLY A 47 -14.57 10.91 8.48
C GLY A 47 -13.16 10.78 9.05
N ASP A 48 -12.49 9.63 8.87
CA ASP A 48 -11.09 9.41 9.24
C ASP A 48 -10.16 9.67 8.06
N GLU A 49 -8.99 10.25 8.31
CA GLU A 49 -7.93 10.34 7.30
C GLU A 49 -7.10 9.06 7.26
N VAL A 50 -6.90 8.53 6.06
CA VAL A 50 -6.25 7.25 5.77
C VAL A 50 -5.19 7.47 4.71
N LEU A 51 -3.99 6.96 4.95
CA LEU A 51 -2.95 6.81 3.94
C LEU A 51 -3.24 5.56 3.11
N GLN A 52 -3.50 5.75 1.83
CA GLN A 52 -3.56 4.69 0.82
C GLN A 52 -2.21 4.59 0.13
N VAL A 53 -1.64 3.39 0.04
CA VAL A 53 -0.44 3.13 -0.76
C VAL A 53 -0.74 2.02 -1.76
N VAL A 54 -0.34 2.24 -3.01
CA VAL A 54 -0.50 1.27 -4.10
C VAL A 54 0.87 0.67 -4.43
N ALA A 55 0.98 -0.65 -4.51
CA ALA A 55 2.17 -1.35 -4.98
C ALA A 55 1.98 -1.83 -6.44
N LEU A 56 2.95 -1.54 -7.34
CA LEU A 56 2.93 -1.98 -8.77
C LEU A 56 3.58 -3.34 -8.99
N THR A 57 4.10 -3.96 -7.95
CA THR A 57 4.83 -5.22 -8.11
C THR A 57 3.80 -6.32 -8.06
N ASP A 58 3.48 -6.75 -9.26
CA ASP A 58 2.45 -7.71 -9.52
C ASP A 58 2.67 -8.97 -8.70
N ILE A 59 1.67 -9.33 -7.93
CA ILE A 59 1.52 -10.73 -7.56
C ILE A 59 0.95 -11.38 -8.79
N SER A 60 1.71 -12.28 -9.42
CA SER A 60 1.17 -13.16 -10.43
C SER A 60 0.18 -14.09 -9.73
N ILE A 61 -1.09 -13.69 -9.68
CA ILE A 61 -2.16 -14.55 -9.20
C ILE A 61 -2.35 -15.58 -10.31
N VAL A 62 -1.66 -16.71 -10.19
CA VAL A 62 -1.81 -17.83 -11.12
C VAL A 62 -3.17 -18.47 -10.86
N ASP A 63 -4.25 -17.80 -11.28
CA ASP A 63 -5.57 -18.39 -11.36
C ASP A 63 -6.02 -18.33 -12.82
N VAL A 64 -5.67 -19.41 -13.53
CA VAL A 64 -6.31 -19.92 -14.74
C VAL A 64 -6.73 -18.87 -15.79
N GLY A 65 -5.76 -18.40 -16.59
CA GLY A 65 -6.01 -18.14 -18.03
C GLY A 65 -6.01 -16.69 -18.54
N GLU A 66 -5.83 -15.69 -17.71
CA GLU A 66 -5.57 -14.30 -18.15
C GLU A 66 -4.44 -13.69 -17.32
N ASP A 67 -3.44 -13.07 -17.97
CA ASP A 67 -2.39 -12.27 -17.32
C ASP A 67 -3.03 -11.02 -16.67
N SER A 68 -3.68 -11.23 -15.53
CA SER A 68 -4.33 -10.19 -14.75
C SER A 68 -3.37 -9.72 -13.68
N PHE A 69 -2.65 -8.65 -13.99
CA PHE A 69 -1.85 -7.90 -13.03
C PHE A 69 -2.79 -7.22 -12.03
N ALA A 70 -2.84 -7.75 -10.81
CA ALA A 70 -3.61 -7.15 -9.72
C ALA A 70 -2.70 -6.22 -8.90
N HIS A 71 -2.97 -4.92 -8.94
CA HIS A 71 -2.31 -3.98 -8.04
C HIS A 71 -2.78 -4.22 -6.60
N MET A 72 -1.84 -4.34 -5.68
CA MET A 72 -2.14 -4.47 -4.26
C MET A 72 -2.25 -3.07 -3.65
N MET A 73 -3.34 -2.83 -2.92
CA MET A 73 -3.61 -1.57 -2.23
C MET A 73 -3.59 -1.82 -0.73
N PHE A 74 -2.91 -0.93 0.00
CA PHE A 74 -2.79 -0.96 1.46
C PHE A 74 -3.30 0.35 2.06
N HIS A 75 -3.92 0.27 3.23
CA HIS A 75 -4.56 1.41 3.89
C HIS A 75 -4.18 1.47 5.37
N ALA A 76 -3.71 2.62 5.84
CA ALA A 76 -3.44 2.84 7.26
C ALA A 76 -4.03 4.16 7.74
N LYS A 77 -4.72 4.16 8.89
CA LYS A 77 -5.24 5.38 9.52
C LYS A 77 -4.08 6.31 9.90
N LEU A 78 -4.26 7.61 9.69
CA LEU A 78 -3.27 8.63 10.07
C LEU A 78 -3.29 8.96 11.56
N ALA A 79 -4.43 8.74 12.22
CA ALA A 79 -4.56 8.87 13.66
C ALA A 79 -4.24 7.52 14.36
N PRO A 80 -3.62 7.54 15.54
CA PRO A 80 -3.37 6.32 16.30
C PRO A 80 -4.69 5.62 16.66
N PHE A 81 -4.69 4.28 16.56
CA PHE A 81 -5.78 3.41 16.99
C PHE A 81 -5.96 3.39 18.51
#